data_AF-A0A367U5P8-F1
#
_entry.id   AF-A0A367U5P8-F1
#
_cell.length_a   1.000
_cell.length_b   1.000
_cell.length_c   1.000
_cell.angle_alpha   90.00
_cell.angle_beta   90.00
_cell.angle_gamma   90.00
#
_symmetry.space_group_name_H-M   'P 1'
#
loop_
_entity.id
_entity.type
_entity.pdbx_description
1 polymer ?
#
loop_
_entity_poly.entity_id
_entity_poly.type
_entity_poly.pdbx_seq_one_letter_code
_entity_poly.pdbx_strand_id
1 'polypeptide(L)'
;MPNLTTSFQTIVSNYKSSATKLFTSDMQKRVDSNLTSLSTQMTELDNASVATHSKALPSPEQAAKTLAQATSAVELSLNALEQLFSSLQRERQTFINNKALVEQKALFATDKVQSELDQTLLASMRNLANSILFANGQNYLPPPKTIIRSKEDLLAVDTSSFEAWLAGFAAQFR
;
A
#
# COMPACT_ATOMS: atom_id res chain seq x y z
N MET A 1 -9.93 -15.28 5.78
CA MET A 1 -9.10 -14.09 5.54
C MET A 1 -10.04 -12.91 5.26
N PRO A 2 -9.78 -11.71 5.81
CA PRO A 2 -10.56 -10.53 5.43
C PRO A 2 -10.44 -10.32 3.91
N ASN A 3 -11.56 -9.99 3.26
CA ASN A 3 -11.60 -9.74 1.82
C ASN A 3 -10.81 -8.44 1.53
N LEU A 4 -9.68 -8.57 0.84
CA LEU A 4 -8.77 -7.45 0.55
C LEU A 4 -9.43 -6.36 -0.29
N THR A 5 -10.32 -6.74 -1.20
CA THR A 5 -11.16 -5.80 -1.94
C THR A 5 -12.04 -5.00 -0.99
N THR A 6 -12.62 -5.63 0.03
CA THR A 6 -13.41 -4.95 1.07
C THR A 6 -12.56 -4.00 1.92
N SER A 7 -11.35 -4.41 2.32
CA SER A 7 -10.41 -3.56 3.05
C SER A 7 -10.01 -2.33 2.23
N PHE A 8 -9.65 -2.53 0.95
CA PHE A 8 -9.31 -1.45 0.02
C PHE A 8 -10.48 -0.47 -0.13
N GLN A 9 -11.68 -0.98 -0.42
CA GLN A 9 -12.90 -0.17 -0.57
C GLN A 9 -13.24 0.61 0.69
N THR A 10 -13.03 0.02 1.87
CA THR A 10 -13.26 0.68 3.16
C THR A 10 -12.29 1.84 3.36
N ILE A 11 -10.99 1.63 3.12
CA ILE A 11 -9.97 2.69 3.22
C ILE A 11 -10.30 3.84 2.26
N VAL A 12 -10.62 3.53 0.99
CA VAL A 12 -10.98 4.54 -0.01
C VAL A 12 -12.24 5.30 0.38
N SER A 13 -13.28 4.61 0.87
CA SER A 13 -14.55 5.23 1.27
C SER A 13 -14.36 6.18 2.45
N ASN A 14 -13.53 5.81 3.43
CA ASN A 14 -13.19 6.66 4.57
C ASN A 14 -12.41 7.91 4.13
N TYR A 15 -11.47 7.77 3.20
CA TYR A 15 -10.76 8.91 2.63
C TYR A 15 -11.71 9.87 1.90
N LYS A 16 -12.56 9.33 1.01
CA LYS A 16 -13.49 10.13 0.20
C LYS A 16 -14.52 10.88 1.04
N SER A 17 -15.05 10.24 2.09
CA SER A 17 -16.01 10.88 3.00
C SER A 17 -15.39 11.97 3.88
N SER A 18 -14.07 11.90 4.12
CA SER A 18 -13.34 12.87 4.94
C SER A 18 -12.67 13.97 4.13
N ALA A 19 -12.64 13.86 2.79
CA ALA A 19 -11.96 14.81 1.92
C ALA A 19 -12.50 16.24 2.11
N THR A 20 -11.57 17.19 2.21
CA THR A 20 -11.89 18.59 2.45
C THR A 20 -12.46 19.27 1.19
N LYS A 21 -13.13 20.41 1.39
CA LYS A 21 -13.68 21.22 0.28
C LYS A 21 -12.60 21.89 -0.60
N LEU A 22 -11.32 21.77 -0.26
CA LEU A 22 -10.22 22.27 -1.09
C LEU A 22 -9.97 21.39 -2.32
N PHE A 23 -10.48 20.16 -2.32
CA PHE A 23 -10.42 19.28 -3.48
C PHE A 23 -11.45 19.71 -4.52
N THR A 24 -10.97 20.24 -5.64
CA THR A 24 -11.83 20.52 -6.79
C THR A 24 -12.28 19.21 -7.44
N SER A 25 -13.33 19.26 -8.26
CA SER A 25 -13.79 18.09 -9.01
C SER A 25 -12.69 17.50 -9.91
N ASP A 26 -11.82 18.33 -10.47
CA ASP A 26 -10.69 17.86 -11.27
C ASP A 26 -9.65 17.11 -10.43
N MET A 27 -9.29 17.64 -9.26
CA MET A 27 -8.39 16.97 -8.32
C MET A 27 -8.96 15.62 -7.87
N GLN A 28 -10.26 15.59 -7.56
CA GLN A 28 -10.98 14.35 -7.22
C GLN A 28 -10.87 13.31 -8.33
N LYS A 29 -11.11 13.69 -9.60
CA LYS A 29 -10.99 12.78 -10.74
C LYS A 29 -9.59 12.19 -10.88
N ARG A 30 -8.54 13.00 -10.68
CA ARG A 30 -7.15 12.53 -10.74
C ARG A 30 -6.84 11.52 -9.64
N VAL A 31 -7.33 11.76 -8.42
CA VAL A 31 -7.20 10.80 -7.31
C VAL A 31 -7.99 9.53 -7.57
N ASP A 32 -9.23 9.64 -8.03
CA ASP A 32 -10.08 8.48 -8.36
C ASP A 32 -9.45 7.59 -9.43
N SER A 33 -8.84 8.19 -10.46
CA SER A 33 -8.10 7.47 -11.49
C SER A 33 -6.93 6.69 -10.90
N ASN A 34 -6.10 7.33 -10.06
CA ASN A 34 -4.95 6.66 -9.43
C ASN A 34 -5.38 5.56 -8.45
N LEU A 35 -6.45 5.79 -7.68
CA LEU A 35 -7.01 4.78 -6.78
C LEU A 35 -7.59 3.59 -7.55
N THR A 36 -8.20 3.81 -8.72
CA THR A 36 -8.68 2.73 -9.58
C THR A 36 -7.52 1.89 -10.09
N SER A 37 -6.45 2.52 -10.59
CA SER A 37 -5.24 1.81 -11.01
C SER A 37 -4.62 1.01 -9.86
N LEU A 38 -4.48 1.62 -8.68
CA LEU A 38 -3.97 0.94 -7.49
C LEU A 38 -4.85 -0.25 -7.08
N SER A 39 -6.18 -0.13 -7.18
CA SER A 39 -7.12 -1.21 -6.89
C SER A 39 -6.88 -2.42 -7.80
N THR A 40 -6.66 -2.17 -9.09
CA THR A 40 -6.34 -3.23 -10.06
C THR A 40 -5.05 -3.94 -9.66
N GLN A 41 -4.00 -3.17 -9.36
CA GLN A 41 -2.70 -3.74 -8.98
C GLN A 41 -2.74 -4.51 -7.66
N MET A 42 -3.50 -4.02 -6.67
CA MET A 42 -3.74 -4.75 -5.42
C MET A 42 -4.48 -6.08 -5.64
N THR A 43 -5.41 -6.11 -6.59
CA THR A 43 -6.13 -7.34 -6.96
C THR A 43 -5.21 -8.32 -7.69
N GLU A 44 -4.34 -7.82 -8.57
CA GLU A 44 -3.31 -8.64 -9.23
C GLU A 44 -2.31 -9.22 -8.23
N LEU A 45 -1.91 -8.44 -7.21
CA LEU A 45 -1.06 -8.94 -6.13
C LEU A 45 -1.74 -10.05 -5.30
N ASP A 46 -3.02 -9.89 -4.97
CA ASP A 46 -3.79 -10.93 -4.29
C ASP A 46 -3.89 -12.21 -5.15
N ASN A 47 -4.24 -12.07 -6.43
CA ASN A 47 -4.31 -13.21 -7.36
C ASN A 47 -2.96 -13.90 -7.56
N ALA A 48 -1.88 -13.14 -7.76
CA ALA A 48 -0.51 -13.65 -7.86
C ALA A 48 -0.13 -14.42 -6.60
N SER A 49 -0.55 -13.91 -5.45
CA SER A 49 -0.35 -14.57 -4.18
C SER A 49 -1.11 -15.89 -4.08
N VAL A 50 -2.41 -15.91 -4.39
CA VAL A 50 -3.22 -17.13 -4.39
C VAL A 50 -2.68 -18.19 -5.38
N ALA A 51 -2.26 -17.77 -6.57
CA ALA A 51 -1.69 -18.67 -7.58
C ALA A 51 -0.37 -19.31 -7.10
N THR A 52 0.43 -18.54 -6.37
CA THR A 52 1.64 -19.02 -5.69
C THR A 52 1.27 -20.06 -4.63
N HIS A 53 0.33 -19.75 -3.73
CA HIS A 53 -0.09 -20.64 -2.63
C HIS A 53 -0.73 -21.96 -3.08
N SER A 54 -1.58 -21.89 -4.10
CA SER A 54 -2.29 -23.06 -4.62
C SER A 54 -1.40 -24.01 -5.43
N LYS A 55 -0.09 -23.70 -5.57
CA LYS A 55 0.84 -24.39 -6.48
C LYS A 55 0.30 -24.45 -7.91
N ALA A 56 -0.52 -23.47 -8.31
CA ALA A 56 -1.00 -23.34 -9.68
C ALA A 56 0.15 -22.98 -10.63
N LEU A 57 1.26 -22.47 -10.09
CA LEU A 57 2.46 -22.13 -10.84
C LEU A 57 3.42 -23.34 -10.96
N PRO A 58 3.96 -23.61 -12.16
CA PRO A 58 4.78 -24.80 -12.45
C PRO A 58 6.06 -24.95 -11.62
N SER A 59 6.67 -23.85 -11.16
CA SER A 59 7.90 -23.90 -10.34
C SER A 59 7.96 -22.79 -9.27
N PRO A 60 8.75 -23.01 -8.20
CA PRO A 60 9.02 -22.00 -7.19
C PRO A 60 9.64 -20.71 -7.76
N GLU A 61 10.52 -20.80 -8.77
CA GLU A 61 11.10 -19.60 -9.40
C GLU A 61 10.05 -18.77 -10.14
N GLN A 62 9.10 -19.43 -10.81
CA GLN A 62 8.00 -18.73 -11.48
C GLN A 62 7.06 -18.06 -10.48
N ALA A 63 6.77 -18.73 -9.37
CA ALA A 63 6.00 -18.14 -8.26
C ALA A 63 6.67 -16.90 -7.68
N ALA A 64 7.97 -16.97 -7.36
CA ALA A 64 8.73 -15.84 -6.86
C ALA A 64 8.74 -14.67 -7.85
N LYS A 65 8.92 -14.95 -9.15
CA LYS A 65 8.91 -13.92 -10.20
C LYS A 65 7.55 -13.25 -10.36
N THR A 66 6.46 -14.02 -10.38
CA THR A 66 5.09 -13.47 -10.50
C THR A 66 4.73 -12.61 -9.31
N LEU A 67 5.07 -13.05 -8.09
CA LEU A 67 4.84 -12.25 -6.88
C LEU A 67 5.69 -10.97 -6.86
N ALA A 68 6.95 -11.06 -7.29
CA ALA A 68 7.83 -9.90 -7.40
C ALA A 68 7.28 -8.83 -8.34
N GLN A 69 6.85 -9.25 -9.54
CA GLN A 69 6.30 -8.35 -10.55
C GLN A 69 5.04 -7.64 -10.03
N ALA A 70 4.12 -8.39 -9.39
CA ALA A 70 2.92 -7.81 -8.82
C ALA A 70 3.23 -6.84 -7.66
N THR A 71 4.23 -7.17 -6.83
CA THR A 71 4.69 -6.29 -5.75
C THR A 71 5.24 -4.98 -6.29
N SER A 72 6.16 -5.04 -7.27
CA SER A 72 6.73 -3.85 -7.89
C SER A 72 5.67 -2.99 -8.58
N ALA A 73 4.65 -3.59 -9.19
CA ALA A 73 3.58 -2.83 -9.83
C ALA A 73 2.67 -2.09 -8.83
N VAL A 74 2.42 -2.69 -7.65
CA VAL A 74 1.75 -2.01 -6.53
C VAL A 74 2.61 -0.87 -5.99
N GLU A 75 3.92 -1.07 -5.79
CA GLU A 75 4.84 -0.02 -5.34
C GLU A 75 4.89 1.16 -6.32
N LEU A 76 4.97 0.89 -7.62
CA LEU A 76 4.91 1.93 -8.66
C LEU A 76 3.61 2.73 -8.58
N SER A 77 2.47 2.06 -8.36
CA SER A 77 1.17 2.72 -8.23
C SER A 77 1.06 3.56 -6.95
N LEU A 78 1.63 3.10 -5.84
CA LEU A 78 1.71 3.85 -4.59
C LEU A 78 2.60 5.08 -4.73
N ASN A 79 3.73 4.96 -5.42
CA ASN A 79 4.62 6.08 -5.69
C ASN A 79 3.97 7.12 -6.62
N ALA A 80 3.20 6.67 -7.64
CA ALA A 80 2.43 7.56 -8.50
C ALA A 80 1.36 8.33 -7.69
N LEU A 81 0.67 7.65 -6.77
CA LEU A 81 -0.30 8.28 -5.87
C LEU A 81 0.36 9.32 -4.94
N GLU A 82 1.55 9.03 -4.41
CA GLU A 82 2.32 9.97 -3.58
C GLU A 82 2.79 11.21 -4.36
N GLN A 83 3.26 11.00 -5.59
CA GLN A 83 3.60 12.11 -6.50
C GLN A 83 2.38 12.96 -6.84
N LEU A 84 1.23 12.34 -7.06
CA LEU A 84 -0.03 13.05 -7.27
C LEU A 84 -0.37 13.91 -6.04
N PHE A 85 -0.36 13.36 -4.82
CA PHE A 85 -0.66 14.14 -3.62
C PHE A 85 0.30 15.30 -3.42
N SER A 86 1.58 15.10 -3.71
CA SER A 86 2.59 16.16 -3.68
C SER A 86 2.32 17.26 -4.72
N SER A 87 1.78 16.92 -5.89
CA SER A 87 1.33 17.89 -6.91
C SER A 87 0.09 18.64 -6.44
N LEU A 88 -0.92 17.92 -5.95
CA LEU A 88 -2.18 18.49 -5.49
C LEU A 88 -1.97 19.43 -4.31
N GLN A 89 -1.07 19.11 -3.38
CA GLN A 89 -0.71 20.01 -2.29
C GLN A 89 -0.14 21.34 -2.83
N ARG A 90 0.75 21.30 -3.83
CA ARG A 90 1.31 22.51 -4.45
C ARG A 90 0.23 23.34 -5.15
N GLU A 91 -0.70 22.69 -5.85
CA GLU A 91 -1.85 23.36 -6.47
C GLU A 91 -2.75 24.04 -5.44
N ARG A 92 -3.07 23.34 -4.33
CA ARG A 92 -3.86 23.91 -3.22
C ARG A 92 -3.14 25.08 -2.57
N GLN A 93 -1.85 24.97 -2.27
CA GLN A 93 -1.07 26.08 -1.69
C GLN A 93 -1.01 27.30 -2.62
N THR A 94 -0.84 27.07 -3.93
CA THR A 94 -0.89 28.16 -4.93
C THR A 94 -2.25 28.85 -4.91
N PHE A 95 -3.34 28.08 -4.89
CA PHE A 95 -4.69 28.63 -4.77
C PHE A 95 -4.85 29.46 -3.49
N ILE A 96 -4.37 28.98 -2.35
CA ILE A 96 -4.46 29.67 -1.06
C ILE A 96 -3.65 30.97 -1.07
N ASN A 97 -2.42 30.94 -1.58
CA ASN A 97 -1.55 32.11 -1.68
C ASN A 97 -2.15 33.25 -2.52
N ASN A 98 -3.02 32.92 -3.48
CA ASN A 98 -3.74 33.89 -4.31
C ASN A 98 -5.00 34.47 -3.64
N LYS A 99 -5.36 34.04 -2.42
CA LYS A 99 -6.49 34.58 -1.65
C LYS A 99 -6.09 35.74 -0.76
N ALA A 100 -7.10 36.51 -0.33
CA ALA A 100 -6.90 37.60 0.62
C ALA A 100 -6.32 37.07 1.94
N LEU A 101 -5.42 37.82 2.58
CA LEU A 101 -4.70 37.40 3.79
C LEU A 101 -5.63 36.91 4.91
N VAL A 102 -6.80 37.54 5.06
CA VAL A 102 -7.81 37.18 6.05
C VAL A 102 -8.39 35.78 5.83
N GLU A 103 -8.43 35.30 4.59
CA GLU A 103 -8.93 33.97 4.21
C GLU A 103 -7.84 32.90 4.30
N GLN A 104 -6.58 33.28 4.07
CA GLN A 104 -5.45 32.34 3.98
C GLN A 104 -5.31 31.47 5.23
N LYS A 105 -5.43 32.05 6.43
CA LYS A 105 -5.24 31.31 7.69
C LYS A 105 -6.20 30.11 7.81
N ALA A 106 -7.48 30.31 7.48
CA ALA A 106 -8.48 29.25 7.55
C ALA A 106 -8.27 28.18 6.46
N LEU A 107 -7.87 28.62 5.27
CA LEU A 107 -7.61 27.72 4.16
C LEU A 107 -6.36 26.86 4.38
N PHE A 108 -5.27 27.42 4.93
CA PHE A 108 -4.09 26.63 5.30
C PHE A 108 -4.37 25.61 6.40
N ALA A 109 -5.23 25.92 7.37
CA ALA A 109 -5.68 24.95 8.35
C ALA A 109 -6.43 23.78 7.69
N THR A 110 -7.27 24.09 6.69
CA THR A 110 -7.98 23.07 5.91
C THR A 110 -7.02 22.25 5.03
N ASP A 111 -6.02 22.89 4.41
CA ASP A 111 -5.00 22.23 3.58
C ASP A 111 -4.18 21.24 4.41
N LYS A 112 -3.82 21.61 5.64
CA LYS A 112 -3.12 20.73 6.57
C LYS A 112 -3.92 19.46 6.84
N VAL A 113 -5.22 19.58 7.13
CA VAL A 113 -6.10 18.42 7.33
C VAL A 113 -6.15 17.54 6.08
N GLN A 114 -6.24 18.14 4.89
CA GLN A 114 -6.19 17.37 3.64
C GLN A 114 -4.87 16.62 3.47
N SER A 115 -3.74 17.26 3.75
CA SER A 115 -2.43 16.62 3.66
C SER A 115 -2.27 15.46 4.65
N GLU A 116 -2.82 15.58 5.87
CA GLU A 116 -2.84 14.48 6.85
C GLU A 116 -3.71 13.30 6.36
N LEU A 117 -4.85 13.58 5.71
CA LEU A 117 -5.68 12.56 5.08
C LEU A 117 -4.95 11.86 3.92
N ASP A 118 -4.30 12.64 3.05
CA ASP A 118 -3.52 12.12 1.92
C ASP A 118 -2.39 11.17 2.41
N GLN A 119 -1.67 11.55 3.47
CA GLN A 119 -0.64 10.72 4.09
C GLN A 119 -1.21 9.46 4.76
N THR A 120 -2.33 9.59 5.47
CA THR A 120 -2.99 8.46 6.14
C THR A 120 -3.47 7.43 5.12
N LEU A 121 -3.99 7.88 3.98
CA LEU A 121 -4.38 7.01 2.88
C LEU A 121 -3.17 6.24 2.32
N LEU A 122 -2.06 6.94 2.02
CA LEU A 122 -0.83 6.28 1.54
C LEU A 122 -0.31 5.22 2.52
N ALA A 123 -0.25 5.56 3.80
CA ALA A 123 0.19 4.64 4.84
C ALA A 123 -0.73 3.42 4.95
N SER A 124 -2.04 3.63 4.91
CA SER A 124 -3.04 2.56 4.97
C SER A 124 -2.94 1.63 3.76
N MET A 125 -2.72 2.17 2.56
CA MET A 125 -2.54 1.37 1.35
C MET A 125 -1.22 0.59 1.36
N ARG A 126 -0.12 1.20 1.81
CA ARG A 126 1.16 0.49 2.02
C ARG A 126 1.01 -0.66 3.03
N ASN A 127 0.33 -0.42 4.14
CA ASN A 127 0.06 -1.46 5.14
C ASN A 127 -0.82 -2.58 4.57
N LEU A 128 -1.80 -2.26 3.73
CA LEU A 128 -2.62 -3.27 3.06
C LEU A 128 -1.77 -4.13 2.12
N ALA A 129 -0.93 -3.53 1.27
CA ALA A 129 -0.01 -4.25 0.38
C ALA A 129 0.93 -5.17 1.19
N ASN A 130 1.54 -4.63 2.24
CA ASN A 130 2.41 -5.40 3.13
C ASN A 130 1.65 -6.55 3.80
N SER A 131 0.43 -6.34 4.26
CA SER A 131 -0.40 -7.41 4.83
C SER A 131 -0.62 -8.56 3.83
N ILE A 132 -0.77 -8.26 2.54
CA ILE A 132 -0.86 -9.28 1.49
C ILE A 132 0.46 -10.04 1.44
N LEU A 133 1.61 -9.37 1.44
CA LEU A 133 2.91 -10.06 1.43
C LEU A 133 3.16 -10.89 2.69
N PHE A 134 2.85 -10.37 3.88
CA PHE A 134 3.09 -11.03 5.17
C PHE A 134 2.19 -12.24 5.41
N ALA A 135 0.89 -12.13 5.11
CA ALA A 135 -0.04 -13.26 5.23
C ALA A 135 0.37 -14.46 4.36
N ASN A 136 1.22 -14.20 3.37
CA ASN A 136 1.63 -15.12 2.33
C ASN A 136 3.10 -15.59 2.50
N GLY A 137 3.97 -14.76 3.11
CA GLY A 137 5.32 -15.16 3.53
C GLY A 137 5.35 -16.16 4.69
N GLN A 138 4.34 -16.12 5.58
CA GLN A 138 4.19 -17.09 6.68
C GLN A 138 3.95 -18.53 6.20
N ASN A 139 3.46 -18.74 4.96
CA ASN A 139 3.20 -20.08 4.41
C ASN A 139 4.34 -20.64 3.54
N TYR A 140 5.37 -19.83 3.25
CA TYR A 140 6.57 -20.22 2.50
C TYR A 140 7.82 -20.36 3.36
N LEU A 141 7.75 -19.97 4.64
CA LEU A 141 8.73 -20.47 5.59
C LEU A 141 8.58 -22.00 5.63
N PRO A 142 9.64 -22.79 5.38
CA PRO A 142 9.58 -24.20 5.71
C PRO A 142 9.10 -24.29 7.17
N PRO A 143 8.21 -25.25 7.51
CA PRO A 143 7.78 -25.41 8.90
C PRO A 143 9.05 -25.39 9.75
N PRO A 144 9.09 -24.59 10.84
CA PRO A 144 10.30 -24.44 11.63
C PRO A 144 10.82 -25.84 11.92
N LYS A 145 12.06 -26.12 11.47
CA LYS A 145 12.69 -27.46 11.66
C LYS A 145 12.77 -27.84 13.14
N THR A 146 12.55 -26.86 14.01
CA THR A 146 12.53 -26.98 15.46
C THR A 146 11.09 -27.15 15.93
N ILE A 147 10.79 -28.30 16.53
CA ILE A 147 9.55 -28.53 17.27
C ILE A 147 9.48 -27.49 18.39
N ILE A 148 8.56 -26.54 18.29
CA ILE A 148 8.31 -25.49 19.30
C ILE A 148 7.77 -26.18 20.56
N ARG A 149 8.51 -26.13 21.67
CA ARG A 149 8.11 -26.77 22.95
C ARG A 149 7.90 -25.77 24.07
N SER A 150 8.26 -24.49 23.88
CA SER A 150 8.19 -23.46 24.92
C SER A 150 7.79 -22.08 24.37
N LYS A 151 7.48 -21.15 25.29
CA LYS A 151 7.12 -19.77 24.97
C LYS A 151 8.34 -18.96 24.49
N GLU A 152 9.54 -19.32 24.92
CA GLU A 152 10.78 -18.78 24.36
C GLU A 152 11.01 -19.24 22.90
N ASP A 153 10.62 -20.47 22.53
CA ASP A 153 10.71 -20.94 21.13
C ASP A 153 9.81 -20.16 20.17
N LEU A 154 8.64 -19.69 20.64
CA LEU A 154 7.73 -18.84 19.84
C LEU A 154 8.29 -17.43 19.59
N LEU A 155 9.07 -16.91 20.54
CA LEU A 155 9.76 -15.62 20.39
C LEU A 155 11.02 -15.74 19.52
N ALA A 156 11.54 -16.96 19.38
CA ALA A 156 12.64 -17.32 18.49
C ALA A 156 12.18 -17.74 17.08
N VAL A 157 10.86 -17.84 16.82
CA VAL A 157 10.27 -17.95 15.45
C VAL A 157 10.31 -16.58 14.77
N ASP A 158 11.52 -16.07 14.69
CA ASP A 158 12.23 -15.78 13.47
C ASP A 158 11.65 -14.75 12.49
N THR A 159 11.62 -13.50 12.94
CA THR A 159 11.70 -12.34 12.02
C THR A 159 12.97 -12.33 11.17
N SER A 160 14.04 -13.03 11.59
CA SER A 160 15.31 -13.08 10.85
C SER A 160 15.24 -13.94 9.59
N SER A 161 14.38 -14.97 9.55
CA SER A 161 14.10 -15.74 8.32
C SER A 161 13.31 -14.94 7.28
N PHE A 162 12.39 -14.07 7.72
CA PHE A 162 11.67 -13.18 6.82
C PHE A 162 12.55 -12.03 6.33
N GLU A 163 13.38 -11.43 7.20
CA GLU A 163 14.37 -10.43 6.82
C GLU A 163 15.47 -11.02 5.91
N ALA A 164 15.92 -12.26 6.16
CA ALA A 164 16.87 -12.96 5.29
C ALA A 164 16.26 -13.34 3.95
N TRP A 165 14.97 -13.70 3.92
CA TRP A 165 14.24 -13.92 2.67
C TRP A 165 14.07 -12.61 1.89
N LEU A 166 13.67 -11.52 2.54
CA LEU A 166 13.60 -10.18 1.92
C LEU A 166 14.97 -9.70 1.42
N ALA A 167 16.04 -9.93 2.19
CA ALA A 167 17.40 -9.56 1.79
C ALA A 167 17.90 -10.41 0.61
N GLY A 168 17.60 -11.72 0.61
CA GLY A 168 17.90 -12.62 -0.51
C GLY A 168 17.08 -12.30 -1.76
N PHE A 169 15.83 -11.91 -1.58
CA PHE A 169 14.94 -11.46 -2.65
C PHE A 169 15.39 -10.12 -3.25
N ALA A 170 15.73 -9.13 -2.42
CA ALA A 170 16.25 -7.84 -2.86
C ALA A 170 17.62 -7.96 -3.56
N ALA A 171 18.44 -8.95 -3.18
CA ALA A 171 19.73 -9.22 -3.81
C ALA A 171 19.63 -9.80 -5.24
N GLN A 172 18.49 -10.38 -5.63
CA GLN A 172 18.29 -10.93 -6.99
C GLN A 172 17.99 -9.86 -8.06
N PHE A 173 17.73 -8.62 -7.65
CA PHE A 173 17.36 -7.52 -8.56
C PHE A 173 18.40 -6.38 -8.60
N ARG A 174 19.66 -6.65 -8.20
CA ARG A 174 20.81 -5.78 -8.42
C ARG A 174 21.62 -6.20 -9.64
#